data_AF-A0A395D0R2-F1
#
_entry.id   AF-A0A395D0R2-F1
#
_cell.length_a   1.000
_cell.length_b   1.000
_cell.length_c   1.000
_cell.angle_alpha   90.00
_cell.angle_beta   90.00
_cell.angle_gamma   90.00
#
_symmetry.space_group_name_H-M   'P 1'
#
loop_
_entity.id
_entity.type
_entity.pdbx_description
1 polymer ?
#
loop_
_entity_poly.entity_id
_entity_poly.type
_entity_poly.pdbx_seq_one_letter_code
_entity_poly.pdbx_strand_id
1 'polypeptide(L)' 'MTPDASRWRSSAYYDHVEGSSASDIAWEWLRRNEAYDLDFEAWSRNSATADTLSDQIRQRWGLRFPDRPLARSP' A
#
# COMPACT_ATOMS: atom_id res chain seq x y z
N MET A 1 4.12 -15.85 -20.10
CA MET A 1 3.32 -14.99 -21.00
C MET A 1 3.77 -13.56 -20.76
N THR A 2 4.32 -12.90 -21.78
CA THR A 2 4.72 -11.50 -21.67
C THR A 2 3.47 -10.63 -21.85
N PRO A 3 3.15 -9.71 -20.92
CA PRO A 3 2.00 -8.83 -21.11
C PRO A 3 2.23 -7.93 -22.34
N ASP A 4 1.21 -7.80 -23.19
CA ASP A 4 1.26 -6.88 -24.34
C ASP A 4 1.30 -5.44 -23.82
N ALA A 5 2.49 -4.84 -23.91
CA ALA A 5 2.71 -3.46 -23.47
C ALA A 5 2.31 -2.44 -24.55
N SER A 6 1.93 -2.85 -25.76
CA SER A 6 1.71 -1.97 -26.92
C SER A 6 0.67 -0.87 -26.68
N ARG A 7 -0.22 -1.05 -25.69
CA ARG A 7 -1.28 -0.10 -25.31
C ARG A 7 -0.96 0.79 -24.11
N TRP A 8 0.28 0.81 -23.62
CA TRP A 8 0.65 1.61 -22.44
C TRP A 8 0.42 3.13 -22.58
N ARG A 9 0.26 3.66 -23.80
CA ARG A 9 -0.08 5.07 -24.07
C ARG A 9 -1.57 5.35 -24.26
N SER A 10 -2.42 4.33 -24.25
CA SER A 10 -3.86 4.51 -24.43
C SER A 10 -4.51 4.89 -23.10
N SER A 11 -5.11 6.09 -23.03
CA SER A 11 -5.80 6.57 -21.82
C SER A 11 -6.92 5.64 -21.36
N ALA A 12 -7.62 5.00 -22.30
CA ALA A 12 -8.71 4.05 -22.02
C ALA A 12 -8.31 2.86 -21.11
N TYR A 13 -7.00 2.52 -21.04
CA TYR A 13 -6.50 1.49 -20.12
C TYR A 13 -6.38 1.98 -18.67
N TYR A 14 -6.43 3.29 -18.46
CA TYR A 14 -6.27 3.97 -17.17
C TYR A 14 -7.54 4.72 -16.73
N ASP A 15 -8.67 4.60 -17.45
CA ASP A 15 -9.95 5.21 -17.05
C ASP A 15 -10.36 4.78 -15.63
N HIS A 16 -10.01 3.55 -15.22
CA HIS A 16 -10.24 3.08 -13.86
C HIS A 16 -9.37 3.81 -12.80
N VAL A 17 -8.16 4.24 -13.18
CA VAL A 17 -7.25 5.01 -12.32
C VAL A 17 -7.75 6.44 -12.12
N GLU A 18 -8.35 7.04 -13.14
CA GLU A 18 -8.98 8.38 -13.05
C GLU A 18 -10.12 8.42 -12.03
N GLY A 19 -10.88 7.33 -11.89
CA GLY A 19 -11.95 7.22 -10.89
C GLY A 19 -11.50 6.71 -9.52
N SER A 20 -10.25 6.28 -9.37
CA SER A 20 -9.73 5.69 -8.13
C SER A 20 -9.24 6.78 -7.18
N SER A 21 -9.51 6.60 -5.88
CA SER A 21 -8.93 7.49 -4.89
C SER A 21 -7.41 7.26 -4.77
N ALA A 22 -6.68 8.24 -4.24
CA ALA A 22 -5.25 8.07 -3.94
C ALA A 22 -5.00 6.88 -3.01
N SER A 23 -5.95 6.55 -2.12
CA SER A 23 -5.89 5.40 -1.23
C SER A 23 -6.04 4.08 -1.98
N ASP A 24 -6.93 4.00 -2.96
CA ASP A 24 -7.13 2.80 -3.78
C ASP A 24 -5.87 2.47 -4.60
N ILE A 25 -5.27 3.49 -5.22
CA ILE A 25 -4.03 3.34 -5.96
C ILE A 25 -2.89 2.94 -5.02
N ALA A 26 -2.73 3.61 -3.88
CA ALA A 26 -1.71 3.25 -2.90
C ALA A 26 -1.84 1.80 -2.42
N TRP A 27 -3.07 1.33 -2.21
CA TRP A 27 -3.35 -0.05 -1.83
C TRP A 27 -3.00 -1.07 -2.92
N GLU A 28 -3.32 -0.78 -4.19
CA GLU A 28 -2.96 -1.62 -5.34
C GLU A 28 -1.44 -1.81 -5.48
N TRP A 29 -0.64 -0.77 -5.21
CA TRP A 29 0.82 -0.90 -5.18
C TRP A 29 1.32 -1.70 -3.97
N LEU A 30 0.72 -1.48 -2.81
CA LEU A 30 1.15 -2.12 -1.57
C LEU A 30 0.91 -3.64 -1.60
N ARG A 31 -0.27 -4.09 -2.03
CA ARG A 31 -0.62 -5.52 -2.11
C ARG A 31 0.18 -6.30 -3.16
N ARG A 32 0.82 -5.61 -4.11
CA ARG A 32 1.70 -6.22 -5.12
C ARG A 32 3.16 -6.28 -4.69
N ASN A 33 3.50 -5.75 -3.51
CA ASN A 33 4.84 -5.78 -2.97
C ASN A 33 5.08 -7.09 -2.22
N GLU A 34 6.00 -7.92 -2.71
CA GLU A 34 6.33 -9.22 -2.12
C GLU A 34 6.83 -9.10 -0.66
N ALA A 35 7.52 -8.02 -0.32
CA ALA A 35 7.97 -7.79 1.06
C ALA A 35 6.80 -7.45 1.99
N TYR A 36 5.76 -6.77 1.49
CA TYR A 36 4.53 -6.52 2.24
C TYR A 36 3.78 -7.82 2.49
N ASP A 37 3.69 -8.67 1.47
CA ASP A 37 3.04 -9.98 1.55
C ASP A 37 3.72 -10.88 2.61
N LEU A 38 5.05 -10.93 2.61
CA LEU A 38 5.83 -11.67 3.61
C LEU A 38 5.64 -11.14 5.04
N ASP A 39 5.63 -9.81 5.21
CA ASP A 39 5.37 -9.19 6.52
C ASP A 39 3.95 -9.49 7.00
N PHE A 40 2.96 -9.44 6.11
CA PHE A 40 1.56 -9.74 6.41
C PHE A 40 1.35 -11.21 6.78
N GLU A 41 1.96 -12.13 6.05
CA GLU A 41 1.94 -13.57 6.35
C GLU A 41 2.67 -13.91 7.65
N ALA A 42 3.76 -13.21 7.97
CA ALA A 42 4.44 -13.34 9.26
C ALA A 42 3.55 -12.87 10.42
N TRP A 43 2.76 -11.82 10.20
CA TRP A 43 1.77 -11.33 11.17
C TRP A 43 0.59 -12.26 11.36
N SER A 44 -0.03 -12.71 10.26
CA SER A 44 -1.18 -13.63 10.28
C SER A 44 -0.88 -14.90 11.09
N ARG A 45 0.38 -15.38 11.02
CA ARG A 45 0.85 -16.56 11.77
C ARG A 45 1.20 -16.33 13.24
N ASN A 46 1.43 -15.08 13.68
CA ASN A 46 1.88 -14.74 15.03
C ASN A 46 0.82 -13.98 15.85
N SER A 47 -0.44 -14.43 15.83
CA SER A 47 -1.60 -13.75 16.43
C SER A 47 -1.45 -13.36 17.92
N ALA A 48 -0.53 -13.96 18.67
CA ALA A 48 -0.22 -13.60 20.06
C ALA A 48 0.54 -12.27 20.23
N THR A 49 1.17 -11.73 19.19
CA THR A 49 1.91 -10.44 19.19
C THR A 49 1.27 -9.40 18.25
N ALA A 50 -0.01 -9.61 17.92
CA ALA A 50 -0.72 -8.89 16.86
C ALA A 50 -0.68 -7.36 17.01
N ASP A 51 -0.76 -6.81 18.24
CA ASP A 51 -0.72 -5.36 18.45
C ASP A 51 0.64 -4.74 18.12
N THR A 52 1.73 -5.27 18.68
CA THR A 52 3.09 -4.75 18.46
C THR A 52 3.52 -4.92 17.01
N LEU A 53 3.17 -6.05 16.39
CA LEU A 53 3.51 -6.32 15.00
C LEU A 53 2.62 -5.53 14.02
N SER A 54 1.35 -5.26 14.37
CA SER A 54 0.49 -4.37 13.59
C SER A 54 1.01 -2.94 13.60
N ASP A 55 1.51 -2.44 14.73
CA ASP A 55 2.10 -1.10 14.80
C ASP A 55 3.39 -1.00 13.95
N GLN A 56 4.25 -2.02 14.00
CA GLN A 56 5.45 -2.11 13.15
C GLN A 56 5.12 -2.15 11.66
N ILE A 57 4.15 -2.96 11.23
CA ILE A 57 3.69 -3.02 9.83
C ILE A 57 3.13 -1.66 9.41
N ARG A 58 2.33 -1.01 10.26
CA ARG A 58 1.75 0.31 9.96
C ARG A 58 2.82 1.38 9.80
N GLN A 59 3.85 1.39 10.66
CA GLN A 59 4.96 2.34 10.58
C GLN A 59 5.84 2.06 9.35
N ARG A 60 6.19 0.80 9.10
CA ARG A 60 7.06 0.39 7.98
C ARG A 60 6.45 0.70 6.61
N TRP A 61 5.14 0.53 6.48
CA TRP A 61 4.42 0.69 5.21
C TRP A 61 3.65 2.01 5.09
N GLY A 62 3.73 2.89 6.10
CA GLY A 62 3.07 4.21 6.07
C GLY A 62 1.54 4.14 6.09
N LEU A 63 0.95 3.05 6.60
CA LEU A 63 -0.50 2.85 6.66
C LEU A 63 -1.20 3.72 7.70
N ARG A 64 -0.43 4.44 8.53
CA ARG A 64 -0.95 5.38 9.52
C ARG A 64 -0.46 6.78 9.19
N PHE A 65 -1.39 7.68 8.90
CA PHE A 65 -1.09 9.11 8.92
C PHE A 65 -0.86 9.52 10.38
N PRO A 66 0.19 10.29 10.69
CA PRO A 66 0.37 10.81 12.04
C PRO A 66 -0.88 11.59 12.43
N ASP A 67 -1.45 11.27 13.60
CA ASP A 67 -2.69 11.86 14.14
C ASP A 67 -2.63 13.39 14.23
N ARG A 68 -1.41 13.93 14.28
CA ARG A 68 -1.14 15.35 14.25
C ARG A 68 -0.20 15.67 13.08
N PRO A 69 -0.54 16.61 12.19
CA PRO A 69 0.48 17.20 11.33
C PRO A 69 1.58 17.76 12.24
N LEU A 70 2.85 17.46 11.95
CA LEU A 70 3.96 18.14 12.62
C LEU A 70 3.70 19.63 12.43
N ALA A 71 3.42 20.34 13.52
CA ALA A 71 3.32 21.78 13.50
C ALA A 71 4.63 22.28 12.90
N ARG A 72 4.56 22.83 11.68
CA ARG A 72 5.70 23.43 11.02
C ARG A 72 6.05 24.65 11.86
N SER A 73 7.06 24.53 12.71
CA SER A 73 7.57 25.68 13.45
C SER A 73 7.99 26.77 12.45
N PRO A 74 7.66 28.05 12.72
CA PRO A 74 7.95 29.17 11.83
C PRO A 74 9.45 29.43 11.64
#